data_AF-A0A9E5JYZ9-F1
#
_entry.id   AF-A0A9E5JYZ9-F1
#
_cell.length_a   1.000
_cell.length_b   1.000
_cell.length_c   1.000
_cell.angle_alpha   90.00
_cell.angle_beta   90.00
_cell.angle_gamma   90.00
#
_symmetry.space_group_name_H-M   'P 1'
#
loop_
_entity.id
_entity.type
_entity.pdbx_description
1 polymer ?
#
loop_
_entity_poly.entity_id
_entity_poly.type
_entity_poly.pdbx_seq_one_letter_code
_entity_poly.pdbx_strand_id
1 'polypeptide(L)' 'MNVERLLRQRFRVYGRVQGIGYRPFVCRLALSLNLTGFVKNTKN' A
#
# COMPACT_ATOMS: atom_id res chain seq x y z
N MET A 1 14.08 21.84 -15.82
CA MET A 1 14.08 20.79 -14.78
C MET A 1 12.63 20.44 -14.50
N ASN A 2 12.17 19.25 -14.92
CA ASN A 2 10.82 18.79 -14.55
C ASN A 2 10.86 18.40 -13.08
N VAL A 3 10.12 19.14 -12.25
CA VAL A 3 9.93 18.76 -10.85
C VAL A 3 8.86 17.67 -10.85
N GLU A 4 9.28 16.40 -10.84
CA GLU A 4 8.37 15.30 -10.60
C GLU A 4 7.70 15.51 -9.24
N ARG A 5 6.39 15.75 -9.26
CA ARG A 5 5.62 16.02 -8.05
C ARG A 5 5.41 14.71 -7.31
N LEU A 6 6.01 14.58 -6.13
CA LEU A 6 5.69 13.46 -5.24
C LEU A 6 4.21 13.54 -4.82
N LEU A 7 3.47 12.45 -5.08
CA LEU A 7 2.07 12.31 -4.69
C LEU A 7 1.95 11.29 -3.55
N ARG A 8 1.00 11.53 -2.65
CA ARG A 8 0.62 10.58 -1.61
C ARG A 8 -0.87 10.29 -1.71
N GLN A 9 -1.20 9.00 -1.85
CA GLN A 9 -2.58 8.52 -1.92
C GLN A 9 -2.86 7.52 -0.79
N ARG A 10 -4.08 7.57 -0.24
CA ARG A 10 -4.58 6.56 0.71
C ARG A 10 -5.64 5.70 0.05
N PHE A 11 -5.54 4.39 0.23
CA PHE A 11 -6.54 3.41 -0.19
C PHE A 11 -7.18 2.75 1.03
N ARG A 12 -8.47 2.41 0.92
CA ARG A 12 -9.19 1.54 1.87
C ARG A 12 -9.68 0.34 1.08
N VAL A 13 -9.32 -0.85 1.54
CA VAL A 13 -9.65 -2.11 0.87
C VAL A 13 -10.51 -2.94 1.81
N TYR A 14 -11.62 -3.44 1.29
CA TYR A 14 -12.66 -4.16 2.02
C TYR A 14 -12.77 -5.60 1.50
N GLY A 15 -13.37 -6.48 2.31
CA GLY A 15 -13.49 -7.91 2.01
C GLY A 15 -12.56 -8.78 2.85
N ARG A 16 -12.22 -9.97 2.37
CA ARG A 16 -11.36 -10.93 3.08
C ARG A 16 -9.88 -10.51 3.02
N VAL A 17 -9.49 -9.54 3.84
CA VAL A 17 -8.13 -8.96 3.87
C VAL A 17 -7.29 -9.35 5.09
N GLN A 18 -7.87 -10.09 6.04
CA GLN A 18 -7.19 -10.55 7.26
C GLN A 18 -6.97 -12.07 7.22
N GLY A 19 -5.85 -12.54 7.75
CA GLY A 19 -5.49 -13.97 7.77
C GLY A 19 -5.03 -14.56 6.42
N ILE A 20 -4.88 -13.74 5.37
CA ILE A 20 -4.55 -14.20 4.00
C ILE A 20 -3.18 -13.73 3.47
N GLY A 21 -2.33 -13.18 4.32
CA GLY A 21 -1.03 -12.63 3.87
C GLY A 21 -1.11 -11.30 3.11
N TYR A 22 -2.21 -10.55 3.25
CA TYR A 22 -2.43 -9.27 2.56
C TYR A 22 -1.30 -8.24 2.80
N ARG A 23 -0.86 -8.06 4.05
CA ARG A 23 0.21 -7.11 4.40
C ARG A 23 1.54 -7.42 3.68
N PRO A 24 2.11 -8.65 3.78
CA PRO A 24 3.28 -9.02 2.99
C PRO A 24 3.13 -8.85 1.49
N PHE A 25 1.95 -9.15 0.92
CA PHE A 25 1.67 -8.94 -0.50
C PHE A 25 1.79 -7.47 -0.90
N VAL A 26 1.15 -6.56 -0.16
CA VAL A 26 1.20 -5.11 -0.43
C VAL A 26 2.63 -4.59 -0.27
N CYS A 27 3.39 -5.03 0.74
CA CYS A 27 4.78 -4.62 0.89
C CYS A 27 5.65 -4.99 -0.32
N ARG A 28 5.53 -6.22 -0.84
CA ARG A 28 6.28 -6.65 -2.04
C ARG A 28 5.88 -5.85 -3.28
N LEU A 29 4.57 -5.63 -3.48
CA LEU A 29 4.07 -4.86 -4.61
C LEU A 29 4.52 -3.38 -4.57
N ALA A 30 4.55 -2.77 -3.38
CA ALA A 30 5.05 -1.40 -3.22
C ALA A 30 6.54 -1.30 -3.59
N LEU A 31 7.36 -2.25 -3.13
CA LEU A 31 8.79 -2.31 -3.48
C LEU A 31 9.01 -2.50 -4.98
N SER A 32 8.25 -3.38 -5.65
CA SER A 32 8.38 -3.58 -7.10
C SER A 32 7.98 -2.36 -7.94
N LEU A 33 7.21 -1.43 -7.37
CA LEU A 33 6.76 -0.19 -8.01
C LEU A 33 7.56 1.05 -7.54
N ASN A 34 8.64 0.87 -6.77
CA ASN A 34 9.41 1.96 -6.16
C ASN A 34 8.56 2.93 -5.31
N LEU A 35 7.53 2.41 -4.64
CA LEU A 35 6.64 3.19 -3.78
C LEU A 35 7.09 3.11 -2.32
N THR A 36 6.85 4.20 -1.57
CA THR A 36 7.07 4.27 -0.13
C THR A 36 5.75 4.45 0.63
N GLY A 37 5.71 4.07 1.91
CA GLY A 37 4.52 4.23 2.74
C GLY A 37 4.31 3.08 3.73
N PHE A 38 3.04 2.83 4.08
CA PHE A 38 2.68 1.79 5.05
C PHE A 38 1.37 1.09 4.65
N VAL A 39 1.26 -0.17 5.04
CA VAL A 39 0.02 -0.94 5.00
C VAL A 39 -0.38 -1.30 6.43
N LYS A 40 -1.66 -1.17 6.77
CA LYS A 40 -2.19 -1.62 8.05
C LYS A 40 -3.54 -2.29 7.86
N ASN A 41 -3.75 -3.39 8.57
CA ASN A 41 -5.09 -3.90 8.77
C ASN A 41 -5.74 -3.04 9.86
N THR A 42 -6.89 -2.46 9.58
CA THR A 42 -7.71 -1.78 10.58
C THR A 42 -8.84 -2.71 11.00
N LYS A 43 -9.25 -2.64 12.27
CA LYS A 43 -10.58 -3.10 12.66
C LYS A 43 -11.54 -2.04 12.12
N ASN A 44 -12.31 -2.36 11.08
CA ASN A 44 -13.58 -1.65 10.90
C ASN A 44 -14.58 -2.27 11.86
#